data_AF-A0A7S7M2G6-F1
#
_entry.id   AF-A0A7S7M2G6-F1
#
_cell.length_a   1.000
_cell.length_b   1.000
_cell.length_c   1.000
_cell.angle_alpha   90.00
_cell.angle_beta   90.00
_cell.angle_gamma   90.00
#
_symmetry.space_group_name_H-M   'P 1'
#
loop_
_entity.id
_entity.type
_entity.pdbx_description
1 polymer ?
#
loop_
_entity_poly.entity_id
_entity_poly.type
_entity_poly.pdbx_seq_one_letter_code
_entity_poly.pdbx_strand_id
1 'polypeptide(L)'
;MVRNSIKRFAFTMIELIFAIVIIGIAVLSLPMMTQVTSRGIESNILQEAIFAASAELMGAASGYWDANSMADNALSQFSRVIDIGSTCVNNTASDRHRLRPGHIVQPLHRRCVDGNITAVPPLNVSSNTFFNLDNAELGEQNIFIDDTANASGYKANYTSIVTVTPSAADANIKLIEITVRDSEPKDIVVLRMQSANIGEIDYYRRRF
;
A
#
# COMPACT_ATOMS: atom_id res chain seq x y z
N MET A 1 63.51 -19.83 -37.11
CA MET A 1 63.28 -20.44 -35.78
C MET A 1 63.75 -19.43 -34.73
N VAL A 2 62.84 -18.59 -34.23
CA VAL A 2 63.19 -17.50 -33.29
C VAL A 2 63.15 -18.06 -31.87
N ARG A 3 64.30 -18.08 -31.21
CA ARG A 3 64.48 -18.56 -29.84
C ARG A 3 64.18 -17.40 -28.90
N ASN A 4 62.95 -17.36 -28.35
CA ASN A 4 62.59 -16.38 -27.33
C ASN A 4 63.36 -16.68 -26.05
N SER A 5 64.37 -15.85 -25.76
CA SER A 5 65.09 -15.83 -24.50
C SER A 5 64.18 -15.24 -23.42
N ILE A 6 63.67 -16.09 -22.53
CA ILE A 6 62.97 -15.67 -21.32
C ILE A 6 64.02 -15.15 -20.34
N LYS A 7 64.13 -13.82 -20.20
CA LYS A 7 64.98 -13.19 -19.17
C LYS A 7 64.34 -13.44 -17.79
N ARG A 8 65.02 -14.19 -16.93
CA ARG A 8 64.64 -14.36 -15.52
C ARG A 8 65.14 -13.13 -14.75
N PHE A 9 64.23 -12.26 -14.34
CA PHE A 9 64.53 -11.18 -13.41
C PHE A 9 64.44 -11.73 -11.98
N ALA A 10 65.50 -11.54 -11.19
CA ALA A 10 65.50 -11.85 -9.77
C ALA A 10 64.75 -10.75 -9.02
N PHE A 11 63.70 -11.11 -8.29
CA PHE A 11 62.94 -10.19 -7.45
C PHE A 11 63.75 -9.83 -6.20
N THR A 12 63.74 -8.55 -5.82
CA THR A 12 64.35 -8.12 -4.57
C THR A 12 63.44 -8.50 -3.38
N MET A 13 64.01 -8.85 -2.22
CA MET A 13 63.21 -9.27 -1.05
C MET A 13 62.18 -8.22 -0.62
N ILE A 14 62.47 -6.93 -0.79
CA ILE A 14 61.55 -5.85 -0.45
C ILE A 14 60.33 -5.81 -1.39
N GLU A 15 60.51 -6.10 -2.66
CA GLU A 15 59.47 -6.13 -3.68
C GLU A 15 58.53 -7.32 -3.46
N LEU A 16 59.06 -8.45 -2.97
CA LEU A 16 58.28 -9.62 -2.58
C LEU A 16 57.41 -9.35 -1.35
N ILE A 17 57.95 -8.66 -0.33
CA ILE A 17 57.17 -8.27 0.85
C ILE A 17 56.05 -7.30 0.45
N PHE A 18 56.36 -6.30 -0.39
CA PHE A 18 55.35 -5.35 -0.87
C PHE A 18 54.24 -6.05 -1.64
N ALA A 19 54.57 -7.01 -2.51
CA ALA A 19 53.59 -7.79 -3.25
C ALA A 19 52.65 -8.58 -2.32
N ILE A 20 53.20 -9.26 -1.30
CA ILE A 20 52.39 -10.04 -0.35
C ILE A 20 51.46 -9.13 0.47
N VAL A 21 51.94 -7.98 0.91
CA VAL A 21 51.12 -7.02 1.67
C VAL A 21 50.00 -6.45 0.80
N ILE A 22 50.29 -6.04 -0.44
CA ILE A 22 49.27 -5.52 -1.36
C ILE A 22 48.22 -6.59 -1.68
N ILE A 23 48.65 -7.81 -1.99
CA ILE A 23 47.73 -8.93 -2.24
C ILE A 23 46.91 -9.25 -0.99
N GLY A 24 47.53 -9.23 0.20
CA GLY A 24 46.83 -9.44 1.47
C GLY A 24 45.74 -8.41 1.73
N ILE A 25 46.04 -7.13 1.54
CA ILE A 25 45.06 -6.04 1.70
C ILE A 25 43.94 -6.15 0.64
N ALA A 26 44.30 -6.45 -0.61
CA ALA A 26 43.33 -6.60 -1.69
C ALA A 26 42.37 -7.79 -1.47
N VAL A 27 42.90 -8.95 -1.07
CA VAL A 27 42.11 -10.16 -0.83
C VAL A 27 41.19 -10.01 0.40
N LEU A 28 41.60 -9.26 1.42
CA LEU A 28 40.74 -8.96 2.58
C LEU A 28 39.67 -7.91 2.29
N SER A 29 39.96 -6.91 1.45
CA SER A 29 39.02 -5.82 1.16
C SER A 29 37.93 -6.17 0.14
N LEU A 30 38.20 -7.08 -0.80
CA LEU A 30 37.23 -7.51 -1.81
C LEU A 30 35.94 -8.11 -1.20
N PRO A 31 35.99 -9.09 -0.28
CA PRO A 31 34.80 -9.65 0.35
C PRO A 31 33.99 -8.60 1.12
N MET A 32 34.67 -7.70 1.85
CA MET A 32 34.00 -6.63 2.60
C MET A 32 33.26 -5.67 1.67
N MET A 33 33.86 -5.28 0.55
CA MET A 33 33.20 -4.42 -0.45
C MET A 33 31.97 -5.11 -1.06
N THR A 34 32.08 -6.42 -1.38
CA THR A 34 30.93 -7.18 -1.90
C THR A 34 29.79 -7.28 -0.90
N GLN A 35 30.09 -7.49 0.39
CA GLN A 35 29.07 -7.57 1.43
C GLN A 35 28.36 -6.23 1.66
N VAL A 36 29.11 -5.12 1.67
CA VAL A 36 28.53 -3.77 1.80
C VAL A 36 27.63 -3.45 0.60
N THR A 37 28.07 -3.81 -0.61
CA THR A 37 27.26 -3.62 -1.82
C THR A 37 25.98 -4.44 -1.78
N SER A 38 26.03 -5.69 -1.32
CA SER A 38 24.85 -6.56 -1.14
C SER A 38 23.83 -5.95 -0.18
N ARG A 39 24.27 -5.47 0.98
CA ARG A 39 23.39 -4.79 1.95
C ARG A 39 22.79 -3.50 1.38
N GLY A 40 23.55 -2.78 0.56
CA GLY A 40 23.05 -1.60 -0.15
C GLY A 40 21.93 -1.94 -1.13
N ILE A 41 22.05 -3.04 -1.87
CA ILE A 41 21.01 -3.53 -2.77
C ILE A 41 19.75 -3.92 -1.98
N GLU A 42 19.88 -4.71 -0.91
CA GLU A 42 18.75 -5.12 -0.05
C GLU A 42 17.98 -3.90 0.50
N SER A 43 18.70 -2.88 0.97
CA SER A 43 18.07 -1.66 1.48
C SER A 43 17.32 -0.87 0.40
N ASN A 44 17.76 -0.91 -0.85
CA ASN A 44 17.06 -0.27 -1.96
C ASN A 44 15.79 -1.04 -2.35
N ILE A 45 15.84 -2.38 -2.38
CA ILE A 45 14.67 -3.21 -2.69
C ILE A 45 13.62 -3.06 -1.59
N LEU A 46 14.03 -2.97 -0.32
CA LEU A 46 13.10 -2.70 0.77
C LEU A 46 12.38 -1.35 0.59
N GLN A 47 13.09 -0.30 0.17
CA GLN A 47 12.46 0.98 -0.12
C GLN A 47 11.46 0.88 -1.27
N GLU A 48 11.78 0.15 -2.33
CA GLU A 48 10.86 -0.13 -3.44
C GLU A 48 9.59 -0.85 -2.95
N ALA A 49 9.73 -1.85 -2.08
CA ALA A 49 8.60 -2.57 -1.49
C ALA A 49 7.72 -1.65 -0.63
N ILE A 50 8.33 -0.76 0.16
CA ILE A 50 7.60 0.25 0.95
C ILE A 50 6.84 1.21 0.03
N PHE A 51 7.45 1.67 -1.06
CA PHE A 51 6.79 2.54 -2.02
C PHE A 51 5.64 1.85 -2.74
N ALA A 52 5.82 0.60 -3.17
CA ALA A 52 4.76 -0.20 -3.77
C ALA A 52 3.59 -0.41 -2.80
N ALA A 53 3.86 -0.78 -1.54
CA ALA A 53 2.85 -0.90 -0.51
C ALA A 53 2.13 0.43 -0.24
N SER A 54 2.85 1.56 -0.24
CA SER A 54 2.23 2.87 -0.10
C SER A 54 1.31 3.22 -1.27
N ALA A 55 1.68 2.82 -2.50
CA ALA A 55 0.84 3.03 -3.68
C ALA A 55 -0.41 2.15 -3.63
N GLU A 56 -0.30 0.90 -3.17
CA GLU A 56 -1.43 0.00 -2.96
C GLU A 56 -2.41 0.56 -1.91
N LEU A 57 -1.90 1.04 -0.77
CA LEU A 57 -2.71 1.67 0.26
C LEU A 57 -3.39 2.96 -0.23
N MET A 58 -2.72 3.79 -1.02
CA MET A 58 -3.33 4.98 -1.64
C MET A 58 -4.37 4.59 -2.70
N GLY A 59 -4.13 3.51 -3.44
CA GLY A 59 -5.10 2.94 -4.38
C GLY A 59 -6.36 2.46 -3.67
N ALA A 60 -6.20 1.73 -2.55
CA ALA A 60 -7.32 1.31 -1.70
C ALA A 60 -8.16 2.51 -1.25
N ALA A 61 -7.51 3.58 -0.78
CA ALA A 61 -8.15 4.79 -0.29
C ALA A 61 -8.96 5.56 -1.35
N SER A 62 -8.70 5.32 -2.64
CA SER A 62 -9.43 5.94 -3.74
C SER A 62 -10.80 5.30 -4.00
N GLY A 63 -11.05 4.09 -3.47
CA GLY A 63 -12.33 3.41 -3.58
C GLY A 63 -13.42 4.02 -2.72
N TYR A 64 -14.67 3.68 -3.02
CA TYR A 64 -15.81 4.08 -2.18
C TYR A 64 -15.71 3.48 -0.78
N TRP A 65 -16.32 4.13 0.21
CA TRP A 65 -16.18 3.70 1.60
C TRP A 65 -16.70 2.28 1.88
N ASP A 66 -17.78 1.89 1.20
CA ASP A 66 -18.42 0.56 1.29
C ASP A 66 -19.36 0.38 0.10
N ALA A 67 -19.68 -0.86 -0.28
CA ALA A 67 -20.65 -1.14 -1.35
C ALA A 67 -22.00 -0.48 -1.11
N ASN A 68 -22.46 -0.45 0.14
CA ASN A 68 -23.77 0.11 0.50
C ASN A 68 -23.81 1.63 0.38
N SER A 69 -22.66 2.30 0.31
CA SER A 69 -22.58 3.75 0.09
C SER A 69 -23.08 4.13 -1.31
N MET A 70 -23.06 3.16 -2.24
CA MET A 70 -23.55 3.27 -3.61
C MET A 70 -24.91 2.56 -3.82
N ALA A 71 -25.63 2.19 -2.75
CA ALA A 71 -26.91 1.49 -2.86
C ALA A 71 -27.95 2.27 -3.70
N ASP A 72 -27.97 3.60 -3.57
CA ASP A 72 -28.87 4.49 -4.30
C ASP A 72 -28.26 4.99 -5.63
N ASN A 73 -27.37 4.22 -6.29
CA ASN A 73 -26.71 4.65 -7.52
C ASN A 73 -27.68 5.05 -8.64
N ALA A 74 -28.89 4.48 -8.66
CA ALA A 74 -29.95 4.87 -9.61
C ALA A 74 -30.48 6.30 -9.39
N LEU A 75 -30.36 6.84 -8.18
CA LEU A 75 -30.81 8.19 -7.80
C LEU A 75 -29.66 9.19 -7.76
N SER A 76 -28.46 8.73 -7.40
CA SER A 76 -27.26 9.56 -7.21
C SER A 76 -26.02 8.77 -7.57
N GLN A 77 -25.22 9.27 -8.52
CA GLN A 77 -23.94 8.67 -8.89
C GLN A 77 -22.82 8.91 -7.86
N PHE A 78 -23.13 9.61 -6.77
CA PHE A 78 -22.20 9.94 -5.69
C PHE A 78 -22.40 9.03 -4.49
N SER A 79 -21.29 8.69 -3.85
CA SER A 79 -21.27 7.91 -2.61
C SER A 79 -21.98 8.65 -1.48
N ARG A 80 -22.92 7.98 -0.83
CA ARG A 80 -23.72 8.52 0.28
C ARG A 80 -23.27 7.98 1.62
N VAL A 81 -23.64 8.69 2.67
CA VAL A 81 -23.29 8.30 4.04
C VAL A 81 -24.16 7.13 4.49
N ILE A 82 -23.55 6.06 4.97
CA ILE A 82 -24.29 4.95 5.59
C ILE A 82 -24.73 5.37 7.00
N ASP A 83 -25.99 5.11 7.37
CA ASP A 83 -26.50 5.48 8.69
C ASP A 83 -26.08 4.46 9.76
N ILE A 84 -24.88 4.69 10.30
CA ILE A 84 -24.31 3.86 11.37
C ILE A 84 -24.67 4.50 12.71
N GLY A 85 -25.44 3.78 13.53
CA GLY A 85 -25.83 4.22 14.87
C GLY A 85 -26.93 5.30 14.89
N SER A 86 -27.79 5.35 13.86
CA SER A 86 -28.92 6.29 13.77
C SER A 86 -28.50 7.75 13.88
N THR A 87 -27.36 8.09 13.26
CA THR A 87 -26.80 9.45 13.27
C THR A 87 -27.43 10.34 12.20
N CYS A 88 -28.16 9.75 11.25
CA CYS A 88 -28.91 10.47 10.24
C CYS A 88 -30.32 10.79 10.73
N VAL A 89 -30.82 11.98 10.37
CA VAL A 89 -32.20 12.38 10.69
C VAL A 89 -33.19 11.58 9.84
N ASN A 90 -33.86 10.59 10.43
CA ASN A 90 -34.83 9.73 9.76
C ASN A 90 -36.29 10.21 9.96
N ASN A 91 -36.54 11.50 9.80
CA ASN A 91 -37.89 12.07 9.83
C ASN A 91 -38.19 12.75 8.50
N THR A 92 -39.12 12.20 7.73
CA THR A 92 -39.52 12.71 6.40
C THR A 92 -40.18 14.09 6.46
N ALA A 93 -40.72 14.48 7.60
CA ALA A 93 -41.32 15.81 7.82
C ALA A 93 -40.28 16.88 8.21
N SER A 94 -39.02 16.50 8.44
CA SER A 94 -37.94 17.44 8.76
C SER A 94 -37.25 17.93 7.50
N ASP A 95 -36.98 19.24 7.43
CA ASP A 95 -36.11 19.81 6.38
C ASP A 95 -34.69 19.22 6.40
N ARG A 96 -34.33 18.55 7.51
CA ARG A 96 -33.05 17.85 7.68
C ARG A 96 -33.13 16.35 7.35
N HIS A 97 -34.18 15.87 6.70
CA HIS A 97 -34.32 14.45 6.36
C HIS A 97 -33.05 13.92 5.65
N ARG A 98 -32.51 12.79 6.15
CA ARG A 98 -31.30 12.10 5.65
C ARG A 98 -30.02 12.95 5.71
N LEU A 99 -29.90 13.82 6.71
CA LEU A 99 -28.70 14.62 6.96
C LEU A 99 -28.15 14.30 8.36
N ARG A 100 -26.81 14.21 8.48
CA ARG A 100 -26.14 14.15 9.80
C ARG A 100 -26.02 15.55 10.40
N PRO A 101 -25.79 15.66 11.72
CA PRO A 101 -25.33 16.91 12.32
C PRO A 101 -24.14 17.50 11.54
N GLY A 102 -24.20 18.78 11.21
CA GLY A 102 -23.18 19.47 10.41
C GLY A 102 -23.39 19.43 8.89
N HIS A 103 -24.27 18.57 8.36
CA HIS A 103 -24.61 18.62 6.94
C HIS A 103 -25.45 19.87 6.60
N ILE A 104 -25.21 20.42 5.41
CA ILE A 104 -25.91 21.58 4.87
C ILE A 104 -27.16 21.10 4.12
N VAL A 105 -28.30 21.76 4.37
CA VAL A 105 -29.57 21.48 3.70
C VAL A 105 -29.55 22.11 2.30
N GLN A 106 -28.91 21.44 1.35
CA GLN A 106 -28.86 21.86 -0.06
C GLN A 106 -29.03 20.65 -0.99
N PRO A 107 -29.53 20.86 -2.22
CA PRO A 107 -29.47 19.83 -3.26
C PRO A 107 -28.01 19.41 -3.51
N LEU A 108 -27.80 18.12 -3.80
CA LEU A 108 -26.51 17.55 -4.20
C LEU A 108 -25.36 17.61 -3.18
N HIS A 109 -25.63 18.02 -1.94
CA HIS A 109 -24.69 17.90 -0.82
C HIS A 109 -24.71 16.51 -0.19
N ARG A 110 -23.71 16.24 0.68
CA ARG A 110 -23.59 15.00 1.48
C ARG A 110 -24.92 14.66 2.14
N ARG A 111 -25.45 13.49 1.82
CA ARG A 111 -26.68 12.94 2.38
C ARG A 111 -26.45 11.49 2.76
N CYS A 112 -27.25 11.05 3.71
CA CYS A 112 -27.33 9.65 4.04
C CYS A 112 -28.10 8.89 2.96
N VAL A 113 -27.86 7.59 2.87
CA VAL A 113 -28.63 6.68 2.01
C VAL A 113 -30.12 6.75 2.37
N ASP A 114 -30.99 6.77 1.36
CA ASP A 114 -32.45 6.91 1.53
C ASP A 114 -33.10 5.60 2.00
N GLY A 115 -32.43 4.47 1.77
CA GLY A 115 -32.78 3.18 2.37
C GLY A 115 -32.65 3.21 3.90
N ASN A 116 -33.53 2.49 4.60
CA ASN A 116 -33.39 2.22 6.03
C ASN A 116 -32.30 1.17 6.28
N ILE A 117 -31.12 1.35 5.68
CA ILE A 117 -29.92 0.54 5.95
C ILE A 117 -29.38 1.04 7.30
N THR A 118 -30.08 0.67 8.38
CA THR A 118 -29.80 1.06 9.77
C THR A 118 -28.99 0.01 10.52
N ALA A 119 -28.49 -1.01 9.82
CA ALA A 119 -27.80 -2.14 10.43
C ALA A 119 -26.38 -2.29 9.87
N VAL A 120 -25.40 -2.07 10.74
CA VAL A 120 -24.23 -2.94 10.82
C VAL A 120 -24.79 -4.35 11.11
N PRO A 121 -24.59 -5.46 10.36
CA PRO A 121 -23.71 -5.78 9.24
C PRO A 121 -24.46 -6.36 7.99
N PRO A 122 -23.74 -6.79 6.93
CA PRO A 122 -22.29 -6.76 6.82
C PRO A 122 -21.81 -5.36 6.44
N LEU A 123 -21.14 -4.70 7.39
CA LEU A 123 -20.03 -3.81 7.04
C LEU A 123 -18.95 -4.72 6.47
N ASN A 124 -18.20 -4.23 5.48
CA ASN A 124 -17.19 -4.99 4.74
C ASN A 124 -17.77 -5.88 3.64
N VAL A 125 -18.66 -5.30 2.83
CA VAL A 125 -19.18 -5.99 1.64
C VAL A 125 -18.35 -5.54 0.46
N SER A 126 -17.51 -6.44 -0.07
CA SER A 126 -16.88 -6.24 -1.37
C SER A 126 -17.92 -6.29 -2.49
N SER A 127 -17.70 -5.51 -3.54
CA SER A 127 -18.60 -5.47 -4.70
C SER A 127 -17.82 -5.64 -6.00
N ASN A 128 -18.37 -6.40 -6.94
CA ASN A 128 -17.80 -6.51 -8.29
C ASN A 128 -18.27 -5.39 -9.22
N THR A 129 -19.29 -4.62 -8.82
CA THR A 129 -19.88 -3.53 -9.61
C THR A 129 -19.26 -2.17 -9.27
N PHE A 130 -18.94 -1.94 -8.00
CA PHE A 130 -18.33 -0.71 -7.54
C PHE A 130 -17.08 -1.04 -6.73
N PHE A 131 -15.93 -0.50 -7.15
CA PHE A 131 -14.71 -0.65 -6.36
C PHE A 131 -14.86 0.11 -5.04
N ASN A 132 -14.77 -0.60 -3.92
CA ASN A 132 -14.82 -0.03 -2.58
C ASN A 132 -13.59 -0.42 -1.75
N LEU A 133 -13.48 0.14 -0.54
CA LEU A 133 -12.39 -0.15 0.37
C LEU A 133 -12.24 -1.64 0.69
N ASP A 134 -13.34 -2.37 0.80
CA ASP A 134 -13.35 -3.78 1.15
C ASP A 134 -12.89 -4.67 -0.02
N ASN A 135 -12.95 -4.16 -1.26
CA ASN A 135 -12.33 -4.81 -2.41
C ASN A 135 -10.80 -4.73 -2.39
N ALA A 136 -10.22 -3.78 -1.64
CA ALA A 136 -8.78 -3.68 -1.48
C ALA A 136 -8.24 -4.62 -0.40
N GLU A 137 -9.10 -5.32 0.35
CA GLU A 137 -8.66 -6.38 1.25
C GLU A 137 -8.07 -7.53 0.44
N LEU A 138 -6.78 -7.80 0.68
CA LEU A 138 -6.01 -8.81 -0.03
C LEU A 138 -5.26 -9.63 1.01
N GLY A 139 -5.37 -10.96 0.87
CA GLY A 139 -4.50 -11.88 1.59
C GLY A 139 -3.04 -11.70 1.19
N GLU A 140 -2.17 -12.56 1.69
CA GLU A 140 -0.74 -12.49 1.38
C GLU A 140 -0.49 -12.64 -0.13
N GLN A 141 0.05 -11.58 -0.75
CA GLN A 141 0.41 -11.53 -2.16
C GLN A 141 1.82 -10.98 -2.37
N ASN A 142 2.47 -11.38 -3.45
CA ASN A 142 3.78 -10.85 -3.81
C ASN A 142 3.64 -9.40 -4.29
N ILE A 143 4.46 -8.51 -3.73
CA ILE A 143 4.49 -7.09 -4.13
C ILE A 143 5.01 -6.92 -5.56
N PHE A 144 5.93 -7.81 -5.97
CA PHE A 144 6.55 -7.78 -7.29
C PHE A 144 6.02 -8.94 -8.14
N ILE A 145 5.54 -8.60 -9.35
CA ILE A 145 5.19 -9.59 -10.38
C ILE A 145 6.48 -9.93 -11.13
N ASP A 146 7.10 -11.07 -10.82
CA ASP A 146 8.24 -11.57 -11.58
C ASP A 146 7.74 -12.26 -12.86
N ASP A 147 7.52 -11.47 -13.91
CA ASP A 147 7.11 -11.97 -15.24
C ASP A 147 8.29 -12.63 -16.00
N THR A 148 9.49 -12.67 -15.40
CA THR A 148 10.69 -13.28 -15.99
C THR A 148 11.33 -14.31 -15.06
N ALA A 149 11.32 -15.57 -15.47
CA ALA A 149 11.85 -16.73 -14.73
C ALA A 149 13.34 -16.67 -14.33
N ASN A 150 14.09 -15.67 -14.82
CA ASN A 150 15.55 -15.57 -14.65
C ASN A 150 15.99 -14.57 -13.56
N ALA A 151 15.06 -13.90 -12.87
CA ALA A 151 15.39 -12.94 -11.80
C ALA A 151 15.53 -13.58 -10.40
N SER A 152 15.50 -14.91 -10.32
CA SER A 152 15.44 -15.78 -9.12
C SER A 152 16.54 -15.59 -8.05
N GLY A 153 17.41 -14.60 -8.14
CA GLY A 153 18.48 -14.36 -7.16
C GLY A 153 18.74 -12.90 -6.80
N TYR A 154 18.05 -11.93 -7.43
CA TYR A 154 18.30 -10.51 -7.15
C TYR A 154 17.20 -9.86 -6.32
N LYS A 155 15.96 -10.38 -6.35
CA LYS A 155 14.84 -9.85 -5.58
C LYS A 155 14.48 -10.79 -4.45
N ALA A 156 14.51 -10.28 -3.22
CA ALA A 156 13.86 -10.96 -2.11
C ALA A 156 12.35 -10.94 -2.34
N ASN A 157 11.68 -12.04 -2.01
CA ASN A 157 10.23 -12.15 -2.13
C ASN A 157 9.60 -11.40 -0.95
N TYR A 158 9.20 -10.14 -1.19
CA TYR A 158 8.39 -9.39 -0.25
C TYR A 158 6.91 -9.60 -0.55
N THR A 159 6.15 -9.89 0.50
CA THR A 159 4.70 -10.04 0.43
C THR A 159 4.01 -8.85 1.08
N SER A 160 2.89 -8.41 0.50
CA SER A 160 1.96 -7.46 1.13
C SER A 160 0.71 -8.19 1.60
N ILE A 161 0.20 -7.75 2.74
CA ILE A 161 -1.10 -8.17 3.28
C ILE A 161 -1.88 -6.89 3.53
N VAL A 162 -3.06 -6.75 2.92
CA VAL A 162 -3.93 -5.59 3.12
C VAL A 162 -5.15 -6.03 3.91
N THR A 163 -5.37 -5.41 5.05
CA THR A 163 -6.54 -5.64 5.89
C THR A 163 -7.37 -4.36 6.00
N VAL A 164 -8.68 -4.52 5.90
CA VAL A 164 -9.63 -3.43 6.05
C VAL A 164 -10.61 -3.80 7.15
N THR A 165 -10.55 -3.05 8.25
CA THR A 165 -11.36 -3.37 9.44
C THR A 165 -12.07 -2.13 9.96
N PRO A 166 -13.35 -2.21 10.34
CA PRO A 166 -14.00 -1.11 11.03
C PRO A 166 -13.34 -0.90 12.40
N SER A 167 -13.15 0.37 12.76
CA SER A 167 -12.56 0.74 14.05
C SER A 167 -13.49 0.33 15.18
N ALA A 168 -12.93 -0.34 16.20
CA ALA A 168 -13.66 -0.73 17.40
C ALA A 168 -14.18 0.47 18.21
N ALA A 169 -13.55 1.64 18.04
CA ALA A 169 -13.94 2.87 18.75
C ALA A 169 -15.07 3.62 18.03
N ASP A 170 -15.12 3.56 16.69
CA ASP A 170 -16.14 4.23 15.88
C ASP A 170 -16.36 3.48 14.57
N ALA A 171 -17.54 2.90 14.40
CA ALA A 171 -17.92 2.16 13.20
C ALA A 171 -18.05 3.06 11.94
N ASN A 172 -18.00 4.39 12.06
CA ASN A 172 -17.88 5.31 10.93
C ASN A 172 -16.46 5.38 10.35
N ILE A 173 -15.48 4.75 10.99
CA ILE A 173 -14.08 4.78 10.56
C ILE A 173 -13.65 3.36 10.22
N LYS A 174 -13.07 3.18 9.04
CA LYS A 174 -12.35 1.95 8.65
C LYS A 174 -10.85 2.21 8.76
N LEU A 175 -10.14 1.27 9.37
CA LEU A 175 -8.68 1.20 9.39
C LEU A 175 -8.24 0.30 8.23
N ILE A 176 -7.36 0.85 7.40
CA ILE A 176 -6.68 0.15 6.33
C ILE A 176 -5.26 -0.05 6.80
N GLU A 177 -4.82 -1.29 6.89
CA GLU A 177 -3.46 -1.65 7.27
C GLU A 177 -2.84 -2.49 6.17
N ILE A 178 -1.69 -2.03 5.65
CA ILE A 178 -0.85 -2.82 4.76
C ILE A 178 0.42 -3.21 5.51
N THR A 179 0.70 -4.50 5.54
CA THR A 179 1.88 -5.07 6.17
C THR A 179 2.78 -5.64 5.10
N VAL A 180 4.03 -5.18 5.06
CA VAL A 180 5.07 -5.74 4.19
C VAL A 180 5.88 -6.75 5.01
N ARG A 181 5.98 -7.96 4.49
CA ARG A 181 6.64 -9.09 5.14
C ARG A 181 7.75 -9.64 4.24
N ASP A 182 8.81 -10.13 4.88
CA ASP A 182 9.89 -10.85 4.21
C ASP A 182 9.50 -12.31 3.94
N SER A 183 10.34 -13.04 3.23
CA SER A 183 10.32 -14.50 3.09
C SER A 183 10.31 -15.26 4.42
N GLU A 184 10.85 -14.67 5.49
CA GLU A 184 10.61 -15.10 6.87
C GLU A 184 9.41 -14.35 7.43
N PRO A 185 8.53 -14.96 8.27
CA PRO A 185 7.28 -14.37 8.75
C PRO A 185 7.50 -13.23 9.77
N LYS A 186 8.22 -12.20 9.33
CA LYS A 186 8.64 -11.03 10.07
C LYS A 186 8.12 -9.82 9.33
N ASP A 187 7.25 -9.09 10.01
CA ASP A 187 6.72 -7.83 9.51
C ASP A 187 7.84 -6.79 9.51
N ILE A 188 8.11 -6.20 8.35
CA ILE A 188 9.18 -5.21 8.17
C ILE A 188 8.64 -3.81 8.40
N VAL A 189 7.49 -3.53 7.78
CA VAL A 189 6.78 -2.26 7.91
C VAL A 189 5.28 -2.50 7.94
N VAL A 190 4.60 -1.67 8.70
CA VAL A 190 3.14 -1.59 8.74
C VAL A 190 2.75 -0.16 8.43
N LEU A 191 2.05 0.05 7.32
CA LEU A 191 1.50 1.36 6.97
C LEU A 191 0.00 1.35 7.28
N ARG A 192 -0.48 2.45 7.86
CA ARG A 192 -1.87 2.58 8.31
C ARG A 192 -2.52 3.81 7.73
N MET A 193 -3.78 3.68 7.35
CA MET A 193 -4.65 4.77 6.95
C MET A 193 -6.03 4.58 7.56
N GLN A 194 -6.75 5.69 7.76
CA GLN A 194 -8.13 5.68 8.19
C GLN A 194 -9.00 6.33 7.12
N SER A 195 -10.16 5.73 6.86
CA SER A 195 -11.18 6.29 5.97
C SER A 195 -12.50 6.43 6.71
N ALA A 196 -13.11 7.61 6.60
CA ALA A 196 -14.33 7.95 7.31
C ALA A 196 -15.55 7.92 6.39
N ASN A 197 -16.68 7.46 6.94
CA ASN A 197 -17.99 7.46 6.30
C ASN A 197 -18.58 8.88 6.26
N ILE A 198 -18.09 9.69 5.33
CA ILE A 198 -18.50 11.09 5.17
C ILE A 198 -19.24 11.38 3.86
N GLY A 199 -19.25 10.43 2.92
CA GLY A 199 -19.89 10.56 1.62
C GLY A 199 -19.27 11.66 0.74
N GLU A 200 -19.77 11.73 -0.48
CA GLU A 200 -19.34 12.69 -1.50
C GLU A 200 -20.25 13.92 -1.55
N ILE A 201 -19.72 15.00 -2.11
CA ILE A 201 -20.48 16.20 -2.47
C ILE A 201 -20.40 16.40 -3.96
N ASP A 202 -21.47 16.94 -4.53
CA ASP A 202 -21.40 17.61 -5.83
C ASP A 202 -21.62 19.10 -5.63
N TYR A 203 -21.03 19.87 -6.55
CA TYR A 203 -21.08 21.32 -6.51
C TYR A 203 -22.22 21.81 -7.38
N TYR A 204 -23.09 22.63 -6.80
CA TYR A 204 -24.11 23.34 -7.56
C TYR A 204 -23.44 24.38 -8.48
N ARG A 205 -23.21 23.99 -9.74
CA ARG A 205 -22.65 24.89 -10.76
C ARG A 205 -23.78 25.71 -11.38
N ARG A 206 -23.70 27.04 -11.30
CA ARG A 206 -24.52 27.92 -12.14
C ARG A 206 -24.11 27.69 -13.60
N ARG A 207 -25.01 27.13 -14.40
CA ARG A 207 -24.88 27.17 -15.86
C ARG A 207 -25.26 28.59 -16.28
N PHE A 208 -24.29 29.32 -16.84
CA PHE A 208 -24.53 30.60 -17.50
C PHE A 208 -24.98 30.34 -18.95
#